data_AF-A0A089HQC9-F1
#
_entry.id   AF-A0A089HQC9-F1
#
_cell.length_a   1.000
_cell.length_b   1.000
_cell.length_c   1.000
_cell.angle_alpha   90.00
_cell.angle_beta   90.00
_cell.angle_gamma   90.00
#
_symmetry.space_group_name_H-M   'P 1'
#
loop_
_entity.id
_entity.type
_entity.pdbx_description
1 polymer ?
#
loop_
_entity_poly.entity_id
_entity_poly.type
_entity_poly.pdbx_seq_one_letter_code
_entity_poly.pdbx_strand_id
1 'polypeptide(L)'
;MIEHPEDQLSVYLDGELNDDERQRVKDHIEKCESCKALLEELSTLQHDLAQTFRRIQEPAHLEVRILQSIAEEEIPAAAEKGWVLGFLMMLLTFSIFWFLTGSVLVKLIHGLLKLTAAMVYAASHFILSVPVLTGVTVVLSLAILTASVYSLRRLLQTTAN
;
A
#
# COMPACT_ATOMS: atom_id res chain seq x y z
N MET A 1 35.98 -1.16 -50.87
CA MET A 1 36.11 -0.17 -49.79
C MET A 1 36.38 -0.96 -48.53
N ILE A 2 37.55 -0.78 -47.92
CA ILE A 2 37.84 -1.39 -46.62
C ILE A 2 37.20 -0.45 -45.61
N GLU A 3 36.10 -0.90 -45.00
CA GLU A 3 35.45 -0.17 -43.91
C GLU A 3 36.36 -0.33 -42.68
N HIS A 4 36.98 0.76 -42.24
CA HIS A 4 37.88 0.76 -41.09
C HIS A 4 37.04 0.98 -39.82
N PRO A 5 37.13 0.09 -38.81
CA PRO A 5 36.38 0.23 -37.56
C PRO A 5 37.12 1.18 -36.60
N GLU A 6 37.45 2.39 -37.05
CA GLU A 6 38.24 3.38 -36.30
C GLU A 6 37.60 3.73 -34.95
N ASP A 7 36.28 3.89 -34.90
CA ASP A 7 35.54 4.13 -33.66
C ASP A 7 35.60 2.93 -32.69
N GLN A 8 35.76 1.71 -33.19
CA GLN A 8 35.81 0.49 -32.36
C GLN A 8 37.21 0.23 -31.79
N LEU A 9 38.27 0.86 -32.32
CA LEU A 9 39.62 0.67 -31.82
C LEU A 9 39.79 1.28 -30.42
N SER A 10 39.17 2.44 -30.14
CA SER A 10 39.17 3.02 -28.79
C SER A 10 38.43 2.12 -27.81
N VAL A 11 37.23 1.66 -28.17
CA VAL A 11 36.41 0.76 -27.34
C VAL A 11 37.11 -0.59 -27.12
N TYR A 12 37.85 -1.08 -28.12
CA TYR A 12 38.71 -2.27 -28.00
C TYR A 12 39.84 -2.06 -26.99
N LEU A 13 40.49 -0.88 -27.01
CA LEU A 13 41.58 -0.52 -26.10
C LEU A 13 41.10 -0.38 -24.65
N ASP A 14 39.91 0.20 -24.45
CA ASP A 14 39.28 0.34 -23.13
C ASP A 14 38.70 -0.98 -22.60
N GLY A 15 38.57 -1.97 -23.49
CA GLY A 15 38.13 -3.32 -23.15
C GLY A 15 36.62 -3.49 -23.05
N GLU A 16 35.84 -2.53 -23.57
CA GLU A 16 34.38 -2.47 -23.46
C GLU A 16 33.63 -3.23 -24.58
N LEU A 17 34.35 -3.79 -25.56
CA LEU A 17 33.74 -4.64 -26.59
C LEU A 17 33.32 -6.00 -26.02
N ASN A 18 32.17 -6.50 -26.49
CA ASN A 18 31.77 -7.89 -26.23
C ASN A 18 32.68 -8.89 -26.98
N ASP A 19 32.60 -10.17 -26.63
CA ASP A 19 33.51 -11.20 -27.15
C ASP A 19 33.46 -11.33 -28.68
N ASP A 20 32.27 -11.24 -29.27
CA ASP A 20 32.08 -11.36 -30.72
C ASP A 20 32.65 -10.14 -31.48
N GLU A 21 32.44 -8.93 -30.96
CA GLU A 21 33.01 -7.69 -31.51
C GLU A 21 34.52 -7.65 -31.38
N ARG A 22 35.03 -8.03 -30.20
CA ARG A 22 36.46 -8.09 -29.92
C ARG A 22 37.17 -9.03 -30.90
N GLN A 23 36.61 -10.20 -31.19
CA GLN A 23 37.19 -11.13 -32.16
C GLN A 23 37.20 -10.55 -33.58
N ARG A 24 36.10 -9.90 -34.01
CA ARG A 24 36.04 -9.25 -35.33
C ARG A 24 37.07 -8.13 -35.49
N VAL A 25 37.21 -7.28 -34.48
CA VAL A 25 38.19 -6.17 -34.48
C VAL A 25 39.61 -6.72 -34.47
N LYS A 26 39.89 -7.75 -33.66
CA LYS A 26 41.18 -8.43 -33.62
C LYS A 26 41.56 -9.02 -34.98
N ASP A 27 40.65 -9.77 -35.62
CA ASP A 27 40.87 -10.35 -36.94
C ASP A 27 41.15 -9.29 -38.02
N HIS A 28 40.58 -8.08 -37.87
CA HIS A 28 40.83 -6.95 -38.74
C HIS A 28 42.22 -6.34 -38.52
N ILE A 29 42.61 -6.11 -37.25
CA ILE A 29 43.93 -5.57 -36.88
C ILE A 29 45.06 -6.47 -37.38
N GLU A 30 44.88 -7.79 -37.35
CA GLU A 30 45.87 -8.76 -37.87
C GLU A 30 46.08 -8.66 -39.38
N LYS A 31 45.10 -8.15 -40.13
CA LYS A 31 45.13 -8.06 -41.61
C LYS A 31 45.34 -6.64 -42.13
N CYS A 32 45.22 -5.64 -41.27
CA CYS A 32 45.20 -4.23 -41.65
C CYS A 32 46.30 -3.45 -40.92
N GLU A 33 47.40 -3.18 -41.62
CA GLU A 33 48.55 -2.44 -41.07
C GLU A 33 48.18 -1.00 -40.65
N SER A 34 47.21 -0.34 -41.31
CA SER A 34 46.79 1.01 -40.92
C SER A 34 46.03 1.01 -39.59
N CYS A 35 45.14 0.05 -39.36
CA CYS A 35 44.45 -0.09 -38.07
C CYS A 35 45.37 -0.52 -36.94
N LYS A 36 46.39 -1.34 -37.25
CA LYS A 36 47.44 -1.70 -36.29
C LYS A 36 48.29 -0.50 -35.88
N ALA A 37 48.72 0.31 -36.85
CA ALA A 37 49.46 1.55 -36.57
C ALA A 37 48.62 2.54 -35.75
N LEU A 38 47.34 2.71 -36.08
CA LEU A 38 46.43 3.58 -35.33
C LEU A 38 46.22 3.08 -33.88
N LEU A 39 46.09 1.77 -33.68
CA LEU A 39 45.97 1.19 -32.33
C LEU A 39 47.23 1.44 -31.49
N GLU A 40 48.42 1.32 -32.09
CA GLU A 40 49.70 1.59 -31.42
C GLU A 40 49.84 3.07 -31.03
N GLU A 41 49.40 3.98 -31.91
CA GLU A 41 49.34 5.42 -31.61
C GLU A 41 48.41 5.71 -30.43
N LEU A 42 47.18 5.18 -30.45
CA LEU A 42 46.22 5.33 -29.36
C LEU A 42 46.74 4.75 -28.03
N SER A 43 47.37 3.58 -28.07
CA SER A 43 47.96 2.95 -26.89
C SER A 43 49.11 3.78 -26.31
N THR A 44 49.90 4.43 -27.16
CA THR A 44 51.00 5.30 -26.72
C THR A 44 50.45 6.55 -26.04
N LEU A 45 49.43 7.18 -26.63
CA LEU A 45 48.75 8.33 -26.03
C LEU A 45 48.13 7.97 -24.67
N GLN A 46 47.45 6.82 -24.55
CA GLN A 46 46.89 6.36 -23.28
C GLN A 46 47.99 6.18 -22.22
N HIS A 47 49.14 5.62 -22.60
CA HIS A 47 50.26 5.43 -21.69
C HIS A 47 50.84 6.76 -21.21
N ASP A 48 51.04 7.71 -22.13
CA ASP A 48 51.58 9.04 -21.81
C ASP A 48 50.63 9.83 -20.89
N LEU A 49 49.32 9.76 -21.14
CA LEU A 49 48.31 10.33 -20.27
C LEU A 49 48.36 9.68 -18.90
N ALA A 50 48.36 8.34 -18.82
CA ALA A 50 48.42 7.63 -17.55
C ALA A 50 49.68 7.99 -16.74
N GLN A 51 50.84 8.12 -17.39
CA GLN A 51 52.07 8.57 -16.75
C GLN A 51 51.96 10.01 -16.25
N THR A 52 51.31 10.89 -17.01
CA THR A 52 51.08 12.28 -16.63
C THR A 52 50.15 12.38 -15.42
N PHE A 53 49.03 11.66 -15.42
CA PHE A 53 48.07 11.66 -14.33
C PHE A 53 48.59 10.97 -13.06
N ARG A 54 49.48 9.97 -13.17
CA ARG A 54 50.15 9.38 -12.00
C ARG A 54 51.00 10.39 -11.21
N ARG A 55 51.42 11.51 -11.83
CA ARG A 55 52.14 12.59 -11.15
C ARG A 55 51.21 13.53 -10.38
N ILE A 56 49.91 13.47 -10.65
CA ILE A 56 48.91 14.24 -9.90
C ILE A 56 48.68 13.52 -8.59
N GLN A 57 49.14 14.13 -7.50
CA GLN A 57 48.90 13.65 -6.16
C GLN A 57 47.46 13.98 -5.77
N GLU A 58 46.73 13.00 -5.23
CA GLU A 58 45.38 13.19 -4.72
C GLU A 58 45.37 14.35 -3.69
N PRO A 59 44.41 15.28 -3.78
CA PRO A 59 44.27 16.33 -2.77
C PRO A 59 44.12 15.71 -1.39
N ALA A 60 44.87 16.22 -0.41
CA ALA A 60 44.75 15.77 0.98
C ALA A 60 43.27 15.85 1.42
N HIS A 61 42.78 14.78 2.04
CA HIS A 61 41.44 14.67 2.60
C HIS A 61 40.29 14.68 1.57
N LEU A 62 40.54 14.32 0.31
CA LEU A 62 39.47 14.18 -0.70
C LEU A 62 38.41 13.17 -0.23
N GLU A 63 38.84 11.98 0.23
CA GLU A 63 37.95 10.96 0.79
C GLU A 63 37.07 11.52 1.92
N VAL A 64 37.67 12.24 2.87
CA VAL A 64 36.96 12.83 4.02
C VAL A 64 35.92 13.85 3.54
N ARG A 65 36.27 14.71 2.57
CA ARG A 65 35.35 15.69 2.01
C ARG A 65 34.17 15.03 1.30
N ILE A 66 34.41 13.95 0.54
CA ILE A 66 33.35 13.21 -0.14
C ILE A 66 32.42 12.56 0.89
N LEU A 67 32.96 11.88 1.89
CA LEU A 67 32.17 11.24 2.95
C LEU A 67 31.35 12.26 3.75
N GLN A 68 31.91 13.44 4.02
CA GLN A 68 31.17 14.53 4.64
C GLN A 68 30.02 15.03 3.78
N SER A 69 30.24 15.25 2.48
CA SER A 69 29.18 15.68 1.57
C SER A 69 28.05 14.65 1.45
N ILE A 70 28.38 13.35 1.41
CA ILE A 70 27.37 12.28 1.41
C ILE A 70 26.58 12.30 2.72
N ALA A 71 27.26 12.38 3.87
CA ALA A 71 26.61 12.41 5.17
C ALA A 71 25.71 13.64 5.37
N GLU A 72 26.06 14.77 4.76
CA GLU A 72 25.27 16.01 4.79
C GLU A 72 24.05 15.94 3.86
N GLU A 73 24.09 15.07 2.84
CA GLU A 73 23.02 14.81 1.89
C GLU A 73 22.08 13.68 2.33
N GLU A 74 22.50 12.84 3.31
CA GLU A 74 21.63 11.86 3.97
C GLU A 74 20.55 12.55 4.82
N ILE A 75 19.44 12.88 4.14
CA ILE A 75 18.07 13.09 4.60
C ILE A 75 17.92 13.91 5.91
N PRO A 76 17.31 15.11 5.88
CA PRO A 76 17.14 15.91 7.09
C PRO A 76 16.42 15.10 8.18
N ALA A 77 17.05 14.99 9.35
CA ALA A 77 16.52 14.45 10.60
C ALA A 77 15.28 15.21 11.16
N ALA A 78 14.53 15.91 10.30
CA ALA A 78 13.27 16.56 10.61
C ALA A 78 12.11 15.56 10.83
N ALA A 79 12.31 14.27 10.54
CA ALA A 79 11.31 13.22 10.74
C ALA A 79 11.09 12.84 12.22
N GLU A 80 12.03 13.11 13.14
CA GLU A 80 11.90 12.68 14.54
C GLU A 80 10.86 13.51 15.33
N LYS A 81 10.67 14.79 14.99
CA LYS A 81 9.78 15.70 15.75
C LYS A 81 8.36 15.81 15.17
N GLY A 82 8.15 15.31 13.95
CA GLY A 82 6.84 15.29 13.28
C GLY A 82 5.89 14.21 13.80
N TRP A 83 6.41 13.15 14.42
CA TRP A 83 5.61 12.02 14.90
C TRP A 83 4.67 12.42 16.04
N VAL A 84 5.17 13.15 17.04
CA VAL A 84 4.35 13.64 18.17
C VAL A 84 3.22 14.55 17.70
N LEU A 85 3.50 15.44 16.75
CA LEU A 85 2.48 16.32 16.16
C LEU A 85 1.43 15.51 15.38
N GLY A 86 1.86 14.47 14.65
CA GLY A 86 0.97 13.53 13.98
C GLY A 86 0.05 12.78 14.95
N PHE A 87 0.58 12.27 16.05
CA PHE A 87 -0.21 11.62 17.11
C PHE A 87 -1.21 12.58 17.75
N LEU A 88 -0.81 13.82 18.01
CA LEU A 88 -1.66 14.83 18.62
C LEU A 88 -2.82 15.21 17.68
N MET A 89 -2.55 15.38 16.37
CA MET A 89 -3.59 15.60 15.36
C MET A 89 -4.53 14.38 15.20
N MET A 90 -3.99 13.16 15.26
CA MET A 90 -4.78 11.93 15.19
C MET A 90 -5.74 11.81 16.38
N LEU A 91 -5.26 12.07 17.60
CA LEU A 91 -6.10 12.06 18.80
C LEU A 91 -7.18 13.14 18.73
N LEU A 92 -6.82 14.35 18.29
CA LEU A 92 -7.75 15.46 18.18
C LEU A 92 -8.89 15.16 17.19
N THR A 93 -8.56 14.63 16.01
CA THR A 93 -9.57 14.24 15.01
C THR A 93 -10.45 13.10 15.50
N PHE A 94 -9.88 12.10 16.17
CA PHE A 94 -10.63 10.99 16.76
C PHE A 94 -11.59 11.45 17.87
N SER A 95 -11.13 12.33 18.78
CA SER A 95 -11.98 12.90 19.83
C SER A 95 -13.14 13.71 19.27
N ILE A 96 -12.90 14.54 18.25
CA ILE A 96 -13.95 15.32 17.58
C ILE A 96 -14.96 14.37 16.95
N PHE A 97 -14.50 13.37 16.19
CA PHE A 97 -15.37 12.39 15.56
C PHE A 97 -16.24 11.65 16.58
N TRP A 98 -15.64 11.17 17.67
CA TRP A 98 -16.35 10.49 18.76
C TRP A 98 -17.39 11.39 19.42
N PHE A 99 -17.07 12.67 19.64
CA PHE A 99 -18.00 13.61 20.26
C PHE A 99 -19.20 13.91 19.35
N LEU A 100 -18.97 14.12 18.05
CA LEU A 100 -20.03 14.36 17.07
C LEU A 100 -20.94 13.13 16.91
N THR A 101 -20.33 11.96 16.67
CA THR A 101 -21.09 10.72 16.41
C THR A 101 -21.74 10.17 17.67
N GLY A 102 -21.05 10.21 18.81
CA GLY A 102 -21.56 9.74 20.10
C GLY A 102 -22.81 10.51 20.54
N SER A 103 -22.84 11.83 20.34
CA SER A 103 -24.01 12.65 20.68
C SER A 103 -25.25 12.26 19.89
N VAL A 104 -25.09 11.91 18.61
CA VAL A 104 -26.19 11.42 17.76
C VAL A 104 -26.66 10.04 18.22
N LEU A 105 -25.71 9.14 18.50
CA LEU A 105 -26.00 7.76 18.92
C LEU A 105 -26.78 7.72 20.24
N VAL A 106 -26.38 8.53 21.23
CA VAL A 106 -27.09 8.64 22.52
C VAL A 106 -28.51 9.17 22.32
N LYS A 107 -28.70 10.21 21.49
CA LYS A 107 -30.03 10.74 21.19
C LYS A 107 -30.92 9.73 20.48
N LEU A 108 -30.37 8.95 19.54
CA LEU A 108 -31.11 7.89 18.86
C LEU A 108 -31.54 6.79 19.84
N ILE A 109 -30.64 6.31 20.70
CA ILE A 109 -30.96 5.29 21.71
C ILE A 109 -32.03 5.81 22.67
N HIS A 110 -31.87 7.03 23.18
CA HIS A 110 -32.85 7.64 24.08
C HIS A 110 -34.22 7.83 23.38
N GLY A 111 -34.21 8.24 22.11
CA GLY A 111 -35.43 8.36 21.30
C GLY A 111 -36.13 7.02 21.11
N LEU A 112 -35.40 5.97 20.75
CA LEU A 112 -35.92 4.61 20.60
C LEU A 112 -36.50 4.09 21.92
N LEU A 113 -35.80 4.25 23.04
CA LEU A 113 -36.27 3.83 24.34
C LEU A 113 -37.55 4.59 24.77
N LYS A 114 -37.61 5.89 24.49
CA LYS A 114 -38.82 6.69 24.78
C LYS A 114 -39.99 6.26 23.91
N LEU A 115 -39.75 5.93 22.65
CA LEU A 115 -40.76 5.44 21.72
C LEU A 115 -41.29 4.07 22.16
N THR A 116 -40.41 3.13 22.53
CA THR A 116 -40.84 1.82 23.03
C THR A 116 -41.64 1.96 24.32
N ALA A 117 -41.20 2.79 25.26
CA ALA A 117 -41.93 3.06 26.50
C ALA A 117 -43.32 3.68 26.24
N ALA A 118 -43.41 4.65 25.32
CA ALA A 118 -44.68 5.26 24.92
C ALA A 118 -45.62 4.25 24.26
N MET A 119 -45.09 3.36 23.43
CA MET A 119 -45.86 2.32 22.76
C MET A 119 -46.37 1.27 23.75
N VAL A 120 -45.56 0.87 24.73
CA VAL A 120 -45.97 0.00 25.84
C VAL A 120 -47.05 0.67 26.68
N TYR A 121 -46.89 1.95 27.03
CA TYR A 121 -47.88 2.70 27.79
C TYR A 121 -49.21 2.82 27.03
N ALA A 122 -49.16 3.13 25.73
CA ALA A 122 -50.35 3.22 24.87
C ALA A 122 -51.06 1.87 24.74
N ALA A 123 -50.31 0.78 24.53
CA ALA A 123 -50.87 -0.57 24.49
C ALA A 123 -51.51 -0.96 25.83
N SER A 124 -50.82 -0.66 26.94
CA SER A 124 -51.34 -0.92 28.29
C SER A 124 -52.63 -0.14 28.57
N HIS A 125 -52.67 1.15 28.23
CA HIS A 125 -53.87 1.97 28.38
C HIS A 125 -55.01 1.48 27.48
N PHE A 126 -54.71 1.08 26.24
CA PHE A 126 -55.71 0.56 25.31
C PHE A 126 -56.35 -0.74 25.81
N ILE A 127 -55.55 -1.64 26.39
CA ILE A 127 -56.03 -2.89 27.02
C ILE A 127 -57.00 -2.58 28.16
N LEU A 128 -56.69 -1.58 28.98
CA LEU A 128 -57.54 -1.15 30.09
C LEU A 128 -58.80 -0.41 29.63
N SER A 129 -58.74 0.35 28.53
CA SER A 129 -59.87 1.16 28.06
C SER A 129 -60.95 0.36 27.31
N VAL A 130 -60.61 -0.79 26.72
CA VAL A 130 -61.57 -1.61 25.97
C VAL A 130 -61.50 -3.10 26.39
N PRO A 131 -61.87 -3.44 27.64
CA PRO A 131 -61.68 -4.77 28.22
C PRO A 131 -62.49 -5.87 27.52
N VAL A 132 -63.65 -5.51 26.94
CA VAL A 132 -64.50 -6.48 26.22
C VAL A 132 -63.83 -6.91 24.91
N LEU A 133 -63.27 -5.96 24.15
CA LEU A 133 -62.63 -6.27 22.87
C LEU A 133 -61.36 -7.09 23.08
N THR A 134 -60.54 -6.75 24.08
CA THR A 134 -59.33 -7.52 24.41
C THR A 134 -59.64 -8.90 24.96
N GLY A 135 -60.70 -9.05 25.77
CA GLY A 135 -61.16 -10.36 26.21
C GLY A 135 -61.60 -11.25 25.03
N VAL A 136 -62.39 -10.70 24.10
CA VAL A 136 -62.87 -11.44 22.92
C VAL A 136 -61.71 -11.87 22.02
N THR A 137 -60.71 -11.01 21.78
CA THR A 137 -59.55 -11.39 20.97
C THR A 137 -58.73 -12.50 21.62
N VAL A 138 -58.48 -12.43 22.94
CA VAL A 138 -57.76 -13.49 23.67
C VAL A 138 -58.51 -14.82 23.61
N VAL A 139 -59.83 -14.82 23.83
CA VAL A 139 -60.66 -16.03 23.75
C VAL A 139 -60.64 -16.63 22.34
N LEU A 140 -60.76 -15.80 21.31
CA LEU A 140 -60.67 -16.24 19.92
C LEU A 140 -59.29 -16.82 19.59
N SER A 141 -58.21 -16.16 20.03
CA SER A 141 -56.84 -16.69 19.85
C SER A 141 -56.67 -18.06 20.51
N LEU A 142 -57.18 -18.23 21.74
CA LEU A 142 -57.15 -19.52 22.43
C LEU A 142 -57.97 -20.58 21.70
N ALA A 143 -59.16 -20.25 21.21
CA ALA A 143 -60.00 -21.16 20.44
C ALA A 143 -59.33 -21.59 19.12
N ILE A 144 -58.65 -20.66 18.44
CA ILE A 144 -57.88 -20.96 17.21
C ILE A 144 -56.70 -21.87 17.54
N LEU A 145 -55.95 -21.60 18.61
CA LEU A 145 -54.82 -22.42 19.03
C LEU A 145 -55.27 -23.84 19.42
N THR A 146 -56.36 -23.99 20.17
CA THR A 146 -56.88 -25.31 20.53
C THR A 146 -57.39 -26.07 19.33
N ALA A 147 -58.11 -25.42 18.42
CA ALA A 147 -58.56 -26.01 17.15
C ALA A 147 -57.37 -26.42 16.27
N SER A 148 -56.32 -25.59 16.20
CA SER A 148 -55.08 -25.87 15.47
C SER A 148 -54.37 -27.10 16.03
N VAL A 149 -54.17 -27.15 17.35
CA VAL A 149 -53.55 -28.30 18.02
C VAL A 149 -54.40 -29.56 17.86
N TYR A 150 -55.73 -29.45 17.98
CA TYR A 150 -56.65 -30.57 17.79
C TYR A 150 -56.58 -31.12 16.36
N SER A 151 -56.60 -30.22 15.36
CA SER A 151 -56.46 -30.59 13.95
C SER A 151 -55.12 -31.29 13.69
N LEU A 152 -54.03 -30.76 14.24
CA LEU A 152 -52.70 -31.33 14.10
C LEU A 152 -52.60 -32.73 14.73
N ARG A 153 -53.18 -32.91 15.93
CA ARG A 153 -53.24 -34.23 16.59
C ARG A 153 -54.09 -35.22 15.80
N ARG A 154 -55.24 -34.81 15.28
CA ARG A 154 -56.12 -35.65 14.48
C ARG A 154 -55.45 -36.13 13.20
N LEU A 155 -54.75 -35.24 12.48
CA LEU A 155 -54.01 -35.59 11.26
C LEU A 155 -52.88 -36.58 11.53
N LEU A 156 -52.14 -36.42 12.64
CA LEU A 156 -51.08 -37.36 13.02
C LEU A 156 -51.63 -38.75 13.34
N GLN A 157 -52.82 -38.84 13.96
CA GLN A 157 -53.46 -40.13 14.26
C GLN A 157 -54.01 -40.84 13.02
N THR A 158 -54.53 -40.10 12.03
CA THR A 158 -55.06 -40.70 10.78
C THR A 158 -53.98 -41.19 9.82
N THR A 159 -52.77 -40.65 9.90
CA THR A 159 -51.62 -41.08 9.07
C THR A 159 -50.85 -42.25 9.70
N ALA A 160 -51.04 -42.50 10.99
CA ALA A 160 -50.37 -43.57 11.75
C ALA A 160 -51.16 -44.90 11.79
N ASN A 161 -52.33 -44.95 11.14
CA ASN A 161 -53.20 -46.13 11.01
C ASN A 161 -53.39 -46.44 9.52
#